data_AF-A0A2A4IKR2-F1
#
_entry.id   AF-A0A2A4IKR2-F1
#
_cell.length_a   1.000
_cell.length_b   1.000
_cell.length_c   1.000
_cell.angle_alpha   90.00
_cell.angle_beta   90.00
_cell.angle_gamma   90.00
#
_symmetry.space_group_name_H-M   'P 1'
#
loop_
_entity.id
_entity.type
_entity.pdbx_description
1 polymer ?
#
loop_
_entity_poly.entity_id
_entity_poly.type
_entity_poly.pdbx_seq_one_letter_code
_entity_poly.pdbx_strand_id
1 'polypeptide(L)'
;MKVKEKEIQDKIDKVYSSDLSKACILPELTTFIQKKYCFTNKQISLKENIIIKNNNRHNEITEELAKDILSNSLYKPESILKGNPEKENYHNFITRIGEDKNTIVLLDVDETKDYYEIVNYHIIDDDGFFWKKKKDKKIRNKKS
;
A
#
# COMPACT_ATOMS: atom_id res chain seq x y z
N MET A 1 11.45 16.75 -12.33
CA MET A 1 11.53 16.44 -10.88
C MET A 1 10.44 17.14 -10.09
N LYS A 2 10.37 18.49 -10.11
CA LYS A 2 9.39 19.28 -9.34
C LYS A 2 7.91 18.86 -9.49
N VAL A 3 7.45 18.49 -10.69
CA VAL A 3 6.06 18.08 -10.93
C VAL A 3 5.72 16.76 -10.21
N LYS A 4 6.65 15.80 -10.21
CA LYS A 4 6.46 14.49 -9.57
C LYS A 4 6.42 14.62 -8.05
N GLU A 5 7.32 15.41 -7.49
CA GLU A 5 7.36 15.69 -6.04
C GLU A 5 6.10 16.39 -5.57
N LYS A 6 5.60 17.37 -6.33
CA LYS A 6 4.33 18.04 -6.06
C LYS A 6 3.15 17.07 -6.10
N GLU A 7 3.05 16.23 -7.13
CA GLU A 7 1.97 15.22 -7.23
C GLU A 7 1.98 14.27 -6.02
N ILE A 8 3.16 13.81 -5.61
CA ILE A 8 3.30 12.95 -4.43
C ILE A 8 2.83 13.69 -3.18
N GLN A 9 3.26 14.93 -2.98
CA GLN A 9 2.86 15.72 -1.81
C GLN A 9 1.36 15.97 -1.77
N ASP A 10 0.75 16.38 -2.89
CA ASP A 10 -0.69 16.63 -3.00
C ASP A 10 -1.52 15.38 -2.63
N LYS A 11 -1.05 14.17 -2.99
CA LYS A 11 -1.71 12.91 -2.62
C LYS A 11 -1.52 12.57 -1.14
N ILE A 12 -0.33 12.83 -0.59
CA ILE A 12 -0.05 12.64 0.82
C ILE A 12 -0.92 13.57 1.67
N ASP A 13 -1.03 14.84 1.32
CA ASP A 13 -1.85 15.82 2.04
C ASP A 13 -3.32 15.40 2.11
N LYS A 14 -3.83 14.79 1.03
CA LYS A 14 -5.18 14.20 0.98
C LYS A 14 -5.35 13.00 1.92
N VAL A 15 -4.32 12.20 2.17
CA VAL A 15 -4.37 11.15 3.20
C VAL A 15 -4.45 11.77 4.59
N TYR A 16 -3.62 12.79 4.88
CA TYR A 16 -3.61 13.40 6.20
C TYR A 16 -4.92 14.13 6.52
N SER A 17 -5.60 14.70 5.52
CA SER A 17 -6.92 15.30 5.67
C SER A 17 -8.07 14.29 5.78
N SER A 18 -7.81 13.01 5.55
CA SER A 18 -8.82 11.95 5.68
C SER A 18 -8.98 11.52 7.14
N ASP A 19 -10.22 11.18 7.50
CA ASP A 19 -10.57 10.58 8.78
C ASP A 19 -10.45 9.05 8.66
N LEU A 20 -9.37 8.48 9.20
CA LEU A 20 -9.12 7.04 9.13
C LEU A 20 -9.77 6.26 10.29
N SER A 21 -10.64 6.89 11.08
CA SER A 21 -11.48 6.18 12.06
C SER A 21 -12.68 5.47 11.41
N LYS A 22 -12.99 5.81 10.15
CA LYS A 22 -14.11 5.27 9.37
C LYS A 22 -13.69 4.96 7.94
N ALA A 23 -14.58 4.30 7.19
CA ALA A 23 -14.34 4.04 5.78
C ALA A 23 -14.09 5.35 4.99
N CYS A 24 -13.07 5.35 4.13
CA CYS A 24 -12.69 6.52 3.35
C CYS A 24 -12.18 6.15 1.95
N ILE A 25 -12.18 7.13 1.06
CA ILE A 25 -11.59 7.02 -0.28
C ILE A 25 -10.33 7.88 -0.32
N LEU A 26 -9.21 7.22 -0.60
CA LEU A 26 -7.91 7.82 -0.78
C LEU A 26 -7.64 8.11 -2.27
N PRO A 27 -6.72 9.05 -2.56
CA PRO A 27 -6.32 9.33 -3.93
C PRO A 27 -5.82 8.10 -4.67
N GLU A 28 -6.01 8.11 -5.98
CA GLU A 28 -5.41 7.18 -6.92
C GLU A 28 -3.87 7.16 -6.81
N LEU A 29 -3.24 6.05 -7.24
CA LEU A 29 -1.78 5.93 -7.25
C LEU A 29 -1.13 7.04 -8.11
N THR A 30 0.16 7.31 -7.92
CA THR A 30 0.85 8.32 -8.75
C THR A 30 0.92 7.90 -10.20
N THR A 31 0.90 8.88 -11.12
CA THR A 31 1.05 8.63 -12.56
C THR A 31 2.30 7.82 -12.89
N PHE A 32 3.37 7.99 -12.11
CA PHE A 32 4.60 7.21 -12.21
C PHE A 32 4.39 5.73 -11.88
N ILE A 33 3.71 5.42 -10.77
CA ILE A 33 3.42 4.03 -10.37
C ILE A 33 2.48 3.39 -11.39
N GLN A 34 1.43 4.10 -11.81
CA GLN A 34 0.47 3.64 -12.81
C GLN A 34 1.18 3.19 -14.08
N LYS A 35 2.04 4.06 -14.66
CA LYS A 35 2.79 3.75 -15.88
C LYS A 35 3.79 2.62 -15.69
N LYS A 36 4.52 2.59 -14.56
CA LYS A 36 5.57 1.60 -14.32
C LYS A 36 5.02 0.17 -14.14
N TYR A 37 3.83 0.03 -13.55
CA TYR A 37 3.24 -1.26 -13.22
C TYR A 37 1.97 -1.58 -14.03
N CYS A 38 1.64 -0.74 -15.01
CA CYS A 38 0.43 -0.85 -15.85
C CYS A 38 -0.87 -0.90 -15.03
N PHE A 39 -0.94 -0.14 -13.93
CA PHE A 39 -2.16 0.02 -13.14
C PHE A 39 -3.03 1.13 -13.74
N THR A 40 -4.34 0.95 -13.68
CA THR A 40 -5.29 1.95 -14.15
C THR A 40 -5.42 3.12 -13.17
N ASN A 41 -6.00 4.21 -13.65
CA ASN A 41 -6.23 5.41 -12.85
C ASN A 41 -7.50 5.24 -11.99
N LYS A 42 -7.36 4.54 -10.86
CA LYS A 42 -8.46 4.21 -9.95
C LYS A 42 -8.17 4.70 -8.53
N GLN A 43 -9.18 5.26 -7.87
CA GLN A 43 -9.10 5.66 -6.47
C GLN A 43 -9.00 4.43 -5.54
N ILE A 44 -8.55 4.66 -4.31
CA ILE A 44 -8.26 3.59 -3.36
C ILE A 44 -9.28 3.64 -2.22
N SER A 45 -9.98 2.54 -1.98
CA SER A 45 -10.93 2.41 -0.87
C SER A 45 -10.25 1.77 0.34
N LEU A 46 -10.40 2.42 1.50
CA LEU A 46 -10.14 1.85 2.81
C LEU A 46 -11.48 1.58 3.50
N LYS A 47 -11.81 0.30 3.69
CA LYS A 47 -13.06 -0.11 4.32
C LYS A 47 -12.92 -0.15 5.84
N GLU A 48 -14.00 0.17 6.55
CA GLU A 48 -14.06 0.18 8.02
C GLU A 48 -13.66 -1.15 8.65
N ASN A 49 -14.08 -2.27 8.07
CA ASN A 49 -13.71 -3.60 8.56
C ASN A 49 -12.20 -3.87 8.48
N ILE A 50 -11.47 -3.23 7.55
CA ILE A 50 -10.01 -3.36 7.43
C ILE A 50 -9.33 -2.52 8.52
N ILE A 51 -9.85 -1.32 8.80
CA ILE A 51 -9.37 -0.47 9.90
C ILE A 51 -9.51 -1.22 11.24
N ILE A 52 -10.73 -1.72 11.54
CA ILE A 52 -11.00 -2.48 12.77
C ILE A 52 -10.07 -3.70 12.86
N LYS A 53 -9.93 -4.46 11.77
CA LYS A 53 -9.08 -5.65 11.73
C LYS A 53 -7.62 -5.32 12.01
N ASN A 54 -7.10 -4.22 11.48
CA ASN A 54 -5.71 -3.84 11.70
C ASN A 54 -5.49 -3.32 13.11
N ASN A 55 -6.38 -2.48 13.64
CA ASN A 55 -6.30 -2.00 15.03
C ASN A 55 -6.32 -3.16 16.03
N ASN A 56 -7.10 -4.21 15.75
CA ASN A 56 -7.16 -5.42 16.59
C ASN A 56 -5.91 -6.30 16.49
N ARG A 57 -5.19 -6.28 15.36
CA ARG A 57 -3.99 -7.12 15.13
C ARG A 57 -2.68 -6.42 15.43
N HIS A 58 -2.69 -5.10 15.34
CA HIS A 58 -1.56 -4.20 15.46
C HIS A 58 -1.97 -3.05 16.37
N ASN A 59 -2.03 -3.33 17.67
CA ASN A 59 -2.48 -2.38 18.68
C ASN A 59 -1.54 -1.17 18.83
N GLU A 60 -0.32 -1.28 18.32
CA GLU A 60 0.66 -0.21 18.21
C GLU A 60 0.33 0.83 17.12
N ILE A 61 -0.59 0.53 16.20
CA ILE A 61 -0.93 1.42 15.09
C ILE A 61 -1.98 2.44 15.52
N THR A 62 -1.52 3.67 15.76
CA THR A 62 -2.38 4.85 15.92
C THR A 62 -2.91 5.33 14.56
N GLU A 63 -3.90 6.23 14.57
CA GLU A 63 -4.41 6.84 13.32
C GLU A 63 -3.30 7.62 12.58
N GLU A 64 -2.45 8.33 13.32
CA GLU A 64 -1.28 9.03 12.75
C GLU A 64 -0.31 8.06 12.09
N LEU A 65 0.02 6.96 12.77
CA LEU A 65 0.90 5.94 12.20
C LEU A 65 0.25 5.24 11.00
N ALA A 66 -1.08 5.08 10.99
CA ALA A 66 -1.79 4.59 9.83
C ALA A 66 -1.66 5.56 8.64
N LYS A 67 -1.80 6.88 8.87
CA LYS A 67 -1.56 7.91 7.84
C LYS A 67 -0.12 7.84 7.30
N ASP A 68 0.86 7.64 8.16
CA ASP A 68 2.27 7.47 7.76
C ASP A 68 2.48 6.19 6.93
N ILE A 69 1.89 5.06 7.34
CA ILE A 69 1.99 3.80 6.61
C ILE A 69 1.36 3.93 5.21
N LEU A 70 0.13 4.44 5.15
CA LEU A 70 -0.62 4.58 3.90
C LEU A 70 0.06 5.57 2.96
N SER A 71 0.48 6.74 3.46
CA SER A 71 1.12 7.78 2.65
C SER A 71 2.46 7.32 2.07
N ASN A 72 3.32 6.72 2.89
CA ASN A 72 4.64 6.24 2.47
C ASN A 72 4.51 5.07 1.49
N SER A 73 3.76 4.03 1.85
CA SER A 73 3.67 2.83 1.03
C SER A 73 2.93 3.08 -0.29
N LEU A 74 1.81 3.82 -0.31
CA LEU A 74 1.03 4.00 -1.53
C LEU A 74 1.65 5.01 -2.51
N TYR A 75 2.28 6.08 -2.01
CA TYR A 75 2.73 7.19 -2.86
C TYR A 75 4.25 7.33 -2.96
N LYS A 76 5.00 6.71 -2.05
CA LYS A 76 6.47 6.62 -2.07
C LYS A 76 6.99 5.17 -1.94
N PRO A 77 6.43 4.17 -2.65
CA PRO A 77 6.90 2.80 -2.55
C PRO A 77 8.32 2.66 -3.10
N GLU A 78 9.19 2.03 -2.31
CA GLU A 78 10.51 1.60 -2.76
C GLU A 78 10.46 0.22 -3.41
N SER A 79 9.49 -0.61 -3.02
CA SER A 79 9.28 -1.95 -3.58
C SER A 79 7.79 -2.25 -3.75
N ILE A 80 7.43 -2.82 -4.91
CA ILE A 80 6.09 -3.37 -5.17
C ILE A 80 6.24 -4.85 -5.53
N LEU A 81 5.67 -5.71 -4.70
CA LEU A 81 5.86 -7.16 -4.73
C LEU A 81 4.52 -7.88 -4.82
N LYS A 82 4.45 -9.04 -5.46
CA LYS A 82 3.25 -9.89 -5.47
C LYS A 82 2.88 -10.32 -4.04
N GLY A 83 1.60 -10.16 -3.70
CA GLY A 83 1.06 -10.38 -2.35
C GLY A 83 0.66 -11.82 -2.07
N ASN A 84 0.08 -12.48 -3.07
CA ASN A 84 -0.52 -13.81 -2.92
C ASN A 84 -0.36 -14.64 -4.21
N PRO A 85 0.09 -15.91 -4.14
CA PRO A 85 0.13 -16.80 -5.30
C PRO A 85 -1.24 -17.08 -5.92
N GLU A 86 -2.31 -17.09 -5.13
CA GLU A 86 -3.67 -17.44 -5.55
C GLU A 86 -4.50 -16.19 -5.94
N LYS A 87 -4.04 -14.99 -5.58
CA LYS A 87 -4.71 -13.72 -5.88
C LYS A 87 -3.76 -12.79 -6.61
N GLU A 88 -3.79 -12.85 -7.94
CA GLU A 88 -2.79 -12.21 -8.80
C GLU A 88 -2.79 -10.68 -8.75
N ASN A 89 -3.97 -10.13 -8.44
CA ASN A 89 -4.28 -8.72 -8.21
C ASN A 89 -3.69 -8.18 -6.91
N TYR A 90 -3.24 -9.03 -5.98
CA TYR A 90 -2.73 -8.56 -4.70
C TYR A 90 -1.26 -8.16 -4.81
N HIS A 91 -0.94 -6.93 -4.39
CA HIS A 91 0.43 -6.40 -4.38
C HIS A 91 0.76 -5.78 -3.02
N ASN A 92 1.93 -6.10 -2.47
CA ASN A 92 2.51 -5.40 -1.34
C ASN A 92 3.27 -4.18 -1.85
N PHE A 93 2.91 -3.01 -1.36
CA PHE A 93 3.62 -1.75 -1.51
C PHE A 93 4.43 -1.53 -0.25
N ILE A 94 5.74 -1.32 -0.36
CA ILE A 94 6.67 -1.32 0.77
C ILE A 94 7.63 -0.14 0.68
N THR A 95 7.83 0.54 1.80
CA THR A 95 8.77 1.66 1.95
C THR A 95 9.55 1.51 3.23
N ARG A 96 10.89 1.57 3.17
CA ARG A 96 11.73 1.54 4.36
C ARG A 96 11.53 2.81 5.21
N ILE A 97 11.46 2.62 6.52
CA ILE A 97 11.39 3.68 7.52
C ILE A 97 12.45 3.42 8.59
N GLY A 98 13.49 4.25 8.63
CA GLY A 98 14.60 4.07 9.57
C GLY A 98 15.52 2.88 9.25
N GLU A 99 16.22 2.39 10.28
CA GLU A 99 17.30 1.43 10.11
C GLU A 99 16.84 -0.02 9.94
N ASP A 100 15.69 -0.44 10.47
CA ASP A 100 15.28 -1.85 10.51
C ASP A 100 13.79 -2.09 10.22
N LYS A 101 13.03 -1.02 9.94
CA LYS A 101 11.58 -1.09 9.77
C LYS A 101 11.15 -0.69 8.37
N ASN A 102 10.02 -1.23 7.96
CA ASN A 102 9.38 -0.96 6.68
C ASN A 102 7.87 -0.81 6.88
N THR A 103 7.28 0.21 6.27
CA THR A 103 5.82 0.29 6.13
C THR A 103 5.39 -0.62 4.99
N ILE A 104 4.25 -1.29 5.14
CA ILE A 104 3.68 -2.15 4.11
C ILE A 104 2.17 -1.95 3.98
N VAL A 105 1.71 -1.86 2.74
CA VAL A 105 0.28 -1.91 2.37
C VAL A 105 0.05 -3.03 1.37
N LEU A 106 -0.88 -3.94 1.67
CA LEU A 106 -1.38 -4.93 0.72
C LEU A 106 -2.59 -4.34 0.00
N LEU A 107 -2.43 -4.07 -1.29
CA LEU A 107 -3.46 -3.50 -2.15
C LEU A 107 -4.00 -4.57 -3.11
N ASP A 108 -5.31 -4.66 -3.21
CA ASP A 108 -6.02 -5.36 -4.26
C ASP A 108 -6.23 -4.42 -5.45
N VAL A 109 -5.50 -4.66 -6.55
CA VAL A 109 -5.61 -3.89 -7.80
C VAL A 109 -6.51 -4.56 -8.84
N ASP A 110 -7.63 -5.16 -8.40
CA ASP A 110 -8.61 -5.76 -9.30
C ASP A 110 -9.25 -4.69 -10.22
N GLU A 111 -9.11 -4.91 -11.53
CA GLU A 111 -9.64 -3.99 -12.53
C GLU A 111 -11.16 -4.05 -12.65
N THR A 112 -11.79 -5.14 -12.22
CA THR A 112 -13.25 -5.32 -12.29
C THR A 112 -14.02 -4.57 -11.22
N LYS A 113 -13.34 -4.07 -10.17
CA LYS A 113 -13.95 -3.31 -9.06
C LYS A 113 -13.96 -1.81 -9.34
N ASP A 114 -14.84 -1.05 -8.68
CA ASP A 114 -14.86 0.41 -8.82
C ASP A 114 -13.64 1.10 -8.17
N TYR A 115 -13.09 0.49 -7.12
CA TYR A 115 -11.93 0.99 -6.39
C TYR A 115 -10.85 -0.08 -6.26
N TYR A 116 -9.59 0.34 -6.19
CA TYR A 116 -8.56 -0.52 -5.59
C TYR A 116 -8.81 -0.61 -4.09
N GLU A 117 -8.63 -1.78 -3.50
CA GLU A 117 -9.05 -2.01 -2.11
C GLU A 117 -7.84 -2.31 -1.22
N ILE A 118 -7.71 -1.58 -0.12
CA ILE A 118 -6.71 -1.90 0.90
C ILE A 118 -7.15 -3.17 1.63
N VAL A 119 -6.28 -4.18 1.65
CA VAL A 119 -6.55 -5.48 2.28
C VAL A 119 -5.88 -5.60 3.65
N ASN A 120 -4.72 -4.96 3.81
CA ASN A 120 -3.95 -4.93 5.06
C ASN A 120 -2.92 -3.79 5.04
N TYR A 121 -2.52 -3.28 6.20
CA TYR A 121 -1.43 -2.32 6.35
C TYR A 121 -0.81 -2.45 7.75
N HIS A 122 0.52 -2.44 7.85
CA HIS A 122 1.26 -2.54 9.12
C HIS A 122 2.75 -2.20 8.91
N ILE A 123 3.54 -2.33 9.97
CA ILE A 123 5.01 -2.28 9.93
C ILE A 123 5.55 -3.70 9.91
N ILE A 124 6.61 -3.91 9.14
CA ILE A 124 7.42 -5.14 9.15
C ILE A 124 8.88 -4.78 9.36
N ASP A 125 9.64 -5.71 9.93
CA ASP A 125 11.09 -5.64 10.00
C ASP A 125 11.73 -6.10 8.67
N ASP A 126 13.05 -6.09 8.63
CA ASP A 126 13.84 -6.53 7.48
C ASP A 126 13.67 -8.02 7.16
N ASP A 127 13.47 -8.86 8.18
CA ASP A 127 13.15 -10.27 7.99
C ASP A 127 11.80 -10.45 7.29
N GLY A 128 10.78 -9.73 7.75
CA GLY A 128 9.46 -9.67 7.13
C GLY A 128 9.56 -9.22 5.67
N PHE A 129 10.33 -8.17 5.39
CA PHE A 129 10.56 -7.70 4.02
C PHE A 129 11.26 -8.74 3.15
N PHE A 130 12.29 -9.40 3.68
CA PHE A 130 13.00 -10.48 3.00
C PHE A 130 12.08 -11.66 2.66
N TRP A 131 11.18 -12.03 3.58
CA TRP A 131 10.16 -13.03 3.32
C TRP A 131 9.19 -12.61 2.21
N LYS A 132 8.77 -11.34 2.15
CA LYS A 132 7.95 -10.83 1.03
C LYS A 132 8.69 -10.94 -0.30
N LYS A 133 9.98 -10.59 -0.35
CA LYS A 133 10.82 -10.74 -1.57
C LYS A 133 10.96 -12.19 -2.01
N LYS A 134 11.20 -13.12 -1.08
CA LYS A 134 11.23 -14.57 -1.37
C LYS A 134 9.90 -15.05 -1.93
N LYS A 135 8.79 -14.63 -1.33
CA LYS A 135 7.44 -14.99 -1.78
C LYS A 135 7.17 -14.46 -3.19
N ASP A 136 7.48 -13.21 -3.48
CA ASP A 136 7.33 -12.60 -4.81
C ASP A 136 8.10 -13.38 -5.89
N LYS A 137 9.38 -13.69 -5.64
CA LYS A 137 10.19 -14.51 -6.56
C LYS A 137 9.54 -15.86 -6.85
N LYS A 138 9.05 -16.55 -5.82
CA LYS A 138 8.34 -17.83 -5.99
C LYS A 138 7.05 -17.69 -6.82
N ILE A 139 6.29 -16.62 -6.60
CA ILE A 139 5.05 -16.35 -7.35
C ILE A 139 5.37 -16.11 -8.82
N ARG A 140 6.37 -15.28 -9.11
CA ARG A 140 6.76 -14.95 -10.50
C ARG A 140 7.33 -16.16 -11.23
N ASN A 141 8.18 -16.95 -10.58
CA ASN A 141 8.80 -18.12 -11.20
C ASN A 141 7.80 -19.25 -11.48
N LYS A 142 6.70 -19.36 -10.73
CA LYS A 142 5.63 -20.33 -11.04
C LYS A 142 4.81 -19.97 -12.29
N LYS A 143 4.92 -18.74 -12.77
CA LYS A 143 4.17 -18.23 -13.93
C LYS A 143 5.03 -18.10 -15.19
N SER A 144 6.34 -18.33 -15.08
CA SER A 144 7.27 -18.47 -16.21
C SER A 144 7.34 -19.93 -16.62
#